data_AF-A0A9D7RHB7-F1
#
_entry.id   AF-A0A9D7RHB7-F1
#
_cell.length_a   1.000
_cell.length_b   1.000
_cell.length_c   1.000
_cell.angle_alpha   90.00
_cell.angle_beta   90.00
_cell.angle_gamma   90.00
#
_symmetry.space_group_name_H-M   'P 1'
#
loop_
_entity.id
_entity.type
_entity.pdbx_description
1 polymer ?
#
loop_
_entity_poly.entity_id
_entity_poly.type
_entity_poly.pdbx_seq_one_letter_code
_entity_poly.pdbx_strand_id
1 'polypeptide(L)'
;MKRFFTFFTLILLTLTSITAQTVVNITDASITAGQKVTWTKNNVYLCDGLVFVEEGAELTIEAGTVVKFTPRADLGNPSALVIARGAKIYANGTAQEPIIFTAQADDVNNPADLGPTDNALWGGLVILGKGVTQKNGNANVSVEGISTSEPRGLYGGNDNNDDSGVLRYASIRHGGRQIASGSELNGLTFGCCRKQNCAGIH
;
A
#
# COMPACT_ATOMS: atom_id res chain seq x y z
N MET A 1 -5.32 -39.82 57.95
CA MET A 1 -5.68 -38.41 57.64
C MET A 1 -4.98 -38.00 56.34
N LYS A 2 -5.67 -38.07 55.19
CA LYS A 2 -5.13 -37.62 53.89
C LYS A 2 -5.80 -36.30 53.54
N ARG A 3 -5.02 -35.21 53.48
CA ARG A 3 -5.51 -33.86 53.14
C ARG A 3 -5.50 -33.71 51.62
N PHE A 4 -6.69 -33.53 51.03
CA PHE A 4 -6.86 -33.20 49.61
C PHE A 4 -6.67 -31.69 49.45
N PHE A 5 -5.65 -31.27 48.70
CA PHE A 5 -5.46 -29.88 48.28
C PHE A 5 -6.13 -29.70 46.92
N THR A 6 -7.30 -29.08 46.89
CA THR A 6 -7.97 -28.70 45.64
C THR A 6 -7.36 -27.38 45.15
N PHE A 7 -6.58 -27.43 44.06
CA PHE A 7 -6.10 -26.23 43.36
C PHE A 7 -7.27 -25.60 42.61
N PHE A 8 -7.65 -24.38 42.99
CA PHE A 8 -8.66 -23.58 42.29
C PHE A 8 -7.94 -22.72 41.26
N THR A 9 -7.91 -23.16 40.00
CA THR A 9 -7.28 -22.40 38.91
C THR A 9 -8.20 -21.26 38.52
N LEU A 10 -7.86 -20.03 38.90
CA LEU A 10 -8.56 -18.82 38.48
C LEU A 10 -8.24 -18.56 36.99
N ILE A 11 -9.18 -18.87 36.11
CA ILE A 11 -9.09 -18.51 34.69
C ILE A 11 -9.37 -17.01 34.59
N LEU A 12 -8.31 -16.20 34.40
CA LEU A 12 -8.42 -14.78 34.13
C LEU A 12 -8.90 -14.59 32.69
N LEU A 13 -10.20 -14.38 32.51
CA LEU A 13 -10.81 -14.10 31.22
C LEU A 13 -10.45 -12.66 30.82
N THR A 14 -9.42 -12.48 29.99
CA THR A 14 -9.12 -11.17 29.42
C THR A 14 -10.19 -10.81 28.39
N LEU A 15 -11.09 -9.91 28.76
CA LEU A 15 -12.05 -9.30 27.84
C LEU A 15 -11.28 -8.39 26.88
N THR A 16 -10.93 -8.90 25.70
CA THR A 16 -10.46 -8.06 24.59
C THR A 16 -11.67 -7.36 24.00
N SER A 17 -11.80 -6.05 24.24
CA SER A 17 -12.78 -5.22 23.56
C SER A 17 -12.43 -5.14 22.08
N ILE A 18 -13.25 -5.75 21.21
CA ILE A 18 -13.15 -5.57 19.76
C ILE A 18 -13.82 -4.24 19.43
N THR A 19 -13.04 -3.18 19.33
CA THR A 19 -13.51 -1.93 18.74
C THR A 19 -13.38 -2.03 17.23
N ALA A 20 -14.43 -1.66 16.49
CA ALA A 20 -14.33 -1.53 15.03
C ALA A 20 -13.22 -0.53 14.67
N GLN A 21 -12.40 -0.88 13.67
CA GLN A 21 -11.33 0.01 13.20
C GLN A 21 -11.95 1.32 12.66
N THR A 22 -11.27 2.44 12.92
CA THR A 22 -11.70 3.73 12.35
C THR A 22 -11.29 3.80 10.89
N VAL A 23 -12.19 4.26 10.01
CA VAL A 23 -11.84 4.54 8.62
C VAL A 23 -11.26 5.95 8.51
N VAL A 24 -10.03 6.05 8.01
CA VAL A 24 -9.35 7.31 7.73
C VAL A 24 -9.32 7.51 6.22
N ASN A 25 -9.96 8.56 5.73
CA ASN A 25 -9.96 8.89 4.30
C ASN A 25 -8.64 9.56 3.91
N ILE A 26 -8.02 9.07 2.84
CA ILE A 26 -6.75 9.54 2.30
C ILE A 26 -6.98 10.01 0.87
N THR A 27 -6.54 11.23 0.59
CA THR A 27 -6.65 11.90 -0.71
C THR A 27 -5.27 12.40 -1.14
N ASP A 28 -5.17 12.98 -2.34
CA ASP A 28 -3.94 13.59 -2.85
C ASP A 28 -3.33 14.64 -1.88
N ALA A 29 -4.17 15.33 -1.11
CA ALA A 29 -3.71 16.34 -0.14
C ALA A 29 -3.16 15.76 1.18
N SER A 30 -3.13 14.44 1.35
CA SER A 30 -2.89 13.80 2.66
C SER A 30 -1.42 13.59 3.00
N ILE A 31 -0.52 13.46 2.01
CA ILE A 31 0.90 13.16 2.24
C ILE A 31 1.77 14.04 1.34
N THR A 32 1.93 15.29 1.76
CA THR A 32 2.65 16.34 1.01
C THR A 32 4.16 16.29 1.25
N ALA A 33 4.92 17.00 0.41
CA ALA A 33 6.38 16.97 0.41
C ALA A 33 7.01 17.16 1.80
N GLY A 34 8.01 16.32 2.10
CA GLY A 34 8.77 16.38 3.35
C GLY A 34 8.05 15.88 4.61
N GLN A 35 6.77 15.48 4.53
CA GLN A 35 6.03 15.01 5.69
C GLN A 35 6.43 13.60 6.13
N LYS A 36 6.36 13.34 7.44
CA LYS A 36 6.43 11.98 7.98
C LYS A 36 5.04 11.56 8.45
N VAL A 37 4.50 10.52 7.84
CA VAL A 37 3.15 10.03 8.12
C VAL A 37 3.24 8.58 8.57
N THR A 38 2.47 8.22 9.60
CA THR A 38 2.38 6.84 10.10
C THR A 38 0.94 6.35 10.01
N TRP A 39 0.78 5.20 9.35
CA TRP A 39 -0.47 4.47 9.28
C TRP A 39 -0.44 3.31 10.27
N THR A 40 -1.43 3.25 11.16
CA THR A 40 -1.46 2.32 12.29
C THR A 40 -2.46 1.20 12.09
N LYS A 41 -2.25 0.05 12.74
CA LYS A 41 -3.13 -1.13 12.57
C LYS A 41 -4.52 -1.00 13.19
N ASN A 42 -4.74 0.07 13.96
CA ASN A 42 -6.04 0.36 14.58
C ASN A 42 -7.02 1.04 13.60
N ASN A 43 -6.54 1.43 12.41
CA ASN A 43 -7.31 2.12 11.40
C ASN A 43 -7.34 1.33 10.09
N VAL A 44 -8.40 1.55 9.32
CA VAL A 44 -8.45 1.26 7.89
C VAL A 44 -8.18 2.56 7.14
N TYR A 45 -7.19 2.58 6.25
CA TYR A 45 -6.89 3.74 5.42
C TYR A 45 -7.58 3.61 4.07
N LEU A 46 -8.54 4.47 3.76
CA LEU A 46 -9.28 4.46 2.49
C LEU A 46 -8.70 5.52 1.55
N CYS A 47 -7.91 5.08 0.58
CA CYS A 47 -7.37 5.91 -0.48
C CYS A 47 -8.42 6.18 -1.56
N ASP A 48 -8.65 7.46 -1.85
CA ASP A 48 -9.68 7.92 -2.77
C ASP A 48 -9.09 8.80 -3.90
N GLY A 49 -8.84 8.19 -5.05
CA GLY A 49 -8.12 8.76 -6.19
C GLY A 49 -6.64 8.37 -6.21
N LEU A 50 -5.86 9.07 -7.03
CA LEU A 50 -4.40 8.94 -7.00
C LEU A 50 -3.89 9.65 -5.75
N VAL A 51 -3.37 8.88 -4.81
CA VAL A 51 -2.73 9.39 -3.59
C VAL A 51 -1.24 9.35 -3.79
N PHE A 52 -0.60 10.52 -3.72
CA PHE A 52 0.85 10.63 -3.83
C PHE A 52 1.49 10.74 -2.44
N VAL A 53 2.56 9.99 -2.22
CA VAL A 53 3.56 10.28 -1.20
C VAL A 53 4.62 11.11 -1.90
N GLU A 54 4.62 12.41 -1.62
CA GLU A 54 5.42 13.38 -2.37
C GLU A 54 6.90 13.36 -1.98
N GLU A 55 7.74 14.04 -2.79
CA GLU A 55 9.18 14.06 -2.61
C GLU A 55 9.59 14.46 -1.18
N GLY A 56 10.56 13.71 -0.63
CA GLY A 56 11.07 13.90 0.73
C GLY A 56 10.12 13.42 1.83
N ALA A 57 8.88 13.03 1.50
CA ALA A 57 7.96 12.46 2.47
C ALA A 57 8.29 10.99 2.77
N GLU A 58 7.94 10.56 3.98
CA GLU A 58 8.10 9.19 4.47
C GLU A 58 6.75 8.66 4.95
N LEU A 59 6.26 7.61 4.31
CA LEU A 59 5.08 6.88 4.74
C LEU A 59 5.50 5.59 5.46
N THR A 60 5.24 5.52 6.76
CA THR A 60 5.40 4.29 7.55
C THR A 60 4.06 3.60 7.71
N ILE A 61 4.00 2.29 7.44
CA ILE A 61 2.78 1.49 7.59
C ILE A 61 3.09 0.34 8.57
N GLU A 62 2.35 0.31 9.67
CA GLU A 62 2.49 -0.73 10.70
C GLU A 62 2.07 -2.11 10.17
N ALA A 63 2.64 -3.17 10.74
CA ALA A 63 2.22 -4.53 10.48
C ALA A 63 0.74 -4.73 10.85
N GLY A 64 0.00 -5.46 10.01
CA GLY A 64 -1.44 -5.69 10.19
C GLY A 64 -2.35 -4.54 9.74
N THR A 65 -1.81 -3.43 9.23
CA THR A 65 -2.63 -2.35 8.68
C THR A 65 -3.35 -2.77 7.41
N VAL A 66 -4.62 -2.34 7.29
CA VAL A 66 -5.44 -2.52 6.09
C VAL A 66 -5.55 -1.18 5.36
N VAL A 67 -5.19 -1.19 4.08
CA VAL A 67 -5.28 -0.06 3.15
C VAL A 67 -6.24 -0.44 2.03
N LYS A 68 -7.31 0.35 1.89
CA LYS A 68 -8.37 0.14 0.91
C LYS A 68 -8.35 1.23 -0.15
N PHE A 69 -8.82 0.89 -1.34
CA PHE A 69 -8.86 1.81 -2.48
C PHE A 69 -10.27 1.90 -3.05
N THR A 70 -10.79 3.13 -3.20
CA THR A 70 -12.08 3.34 -3.89
C THR A 70 -11.94 2.97 -5.37
N PRO A 71 -12.99 2.47 -6.04
CA PRO A 71 -12.86 2.05 -7.44
C PRO A 71 -12.61 3.22 -8.39
N ARG A 72 -13.15 4.42 -8.09
CA ARG A 72 -13.15 5.62 -8.94
C ARG A 72 -13.46 5.30 -10.41
N ALA A 73 -14.35 4.34 -10.62
CA ALA A 73 -14.62 3.78 -11.94
C ALA A 73 -15.25 4.79 -12.90
N ASP A 74 -15.92 5.80 -12.34
CA ASP A 74 -16.63 6.91 -12.95
C ASP A 74 -15.73 8.04 -13.46
N LEU A 75 -14.52 8.21 -12.91
CA LEU A 75 -13.59 9.30 -13.26
C LEU A 75 -12.47 8.87 -14.21
N GLY A 76 -12.53 7.66 -14.75
CA GLY A 76 -11.53 7.11 -15.69
C GLY A 76 -10.19 6.70 -15.06
N ASN A 77 -9.84 7.24 -13.89
CA ASN A 77 -8.62 6.88 -13.15
C ASN A 77 -8.95 6.12 -11.87
N PRO A 78 -8.55 4.84 -11.73
CA PRO A 78 -8.69 4.09 -10.50
C PRO A 78 -7.83 4.67 -9.37
N SER A 79 -8.25 4.45 -8.12
CA SER A 79 -7.43 4.83 -6.98
C SER A 79 -6.13 4.02 -6.93
N ALA A 80 -5.04 4.69 -6.57
CA ALA A 80 -3.72 4.10 -6.44
C ALA A 80 -2.91 4.83 -5.39
N LEU A 81 -1.94 4.14 -4.78
CA LEU A 81 -0.94 4.75 -3.91
C LEU A 81 0.37 4.86 -4.68
N VAL A 82 0.87 6.08 -4.85
CA VAL A 82 2.05 6.38 -5.65
C VAL A 82 3.13 6.97 -4.77
N ILE A 83 4.22 6.23 -4.59
CA ILE A 83 5.45 6.71 -3.94
C ILE A 83 6.27 7.42 -5.00
N ALA A 84 6.19 8.75 -5.01
CA ALA A 84 6.86 9.57 -6.01
C ALA A 84 8.38 9.57 -5.82
N ARG A 85 9.13 10.02 -6.83
CA ARG A 85 10.60 10.12 -6.75
C ARG A 85 11.06 10.86 -5.51
N GLY A 86 11.98 10.25 -4.76
CA GLY A 86 12.56 10.84 -3.55
C GLY A 86 11.66 10.75 -2.32
N ALA A 87 10.47 10.18 -2.44
CA ALA A 87 9.65 9.75 -1.32
C ALA A 87 10.07 8.34 -0.87
N LYS A 88 9.63 7.95 0.33
CA LYS A 88 9.93 6.62 0.88
C LYS A 88 8.69 5.97 1.48
N ILE A 89 8.60 4.66 1.30
CA ILE A 89 7.64 3.80 2.00
C ILE A 89 8.36 2.82 2.92
N TYR A 90 7.88 2.70 4.15
CA TYR A 90 8.31 1.71 5.12
C TYR A 90 7.11 0.87 5.55
N ALA A 91 6.75 -0.09 4.69
CA ALA A 91 5.69 -1.05 4.92
C ALA A 91 6.33 -2.37 5.34
N ASN A 92 6.49 -2.59 6.65
CA ASN A 92 7.22 -3.72 7.22
C ASN A 92 6.27 -4.64 7.99
N GLY A 93 5.40 -5.34 7.24
CA GLY A 93 4.50 -6.35 7.80
C GLY A 93 5.27 -7.56 8.34
N THR A 94 4.52 -8.54 8.84
CA THR A 94 5.07 -9.85 9.22
C THR A 94 4.23 -10.98 8.63
N ALA A 95 4.72 -12.22 8.67
CA ALA A 95 3.93 -13.37 8.21
C ALA A 95 2.62 -13.54 9.01
N GLN A 96 2.61 -13.12 10.28
CA GLN A 96 1.45 -13.20 11.18
C GLN A 96 0.54 -11.99 11.05
N GLU A 97 1.10 -10.81 10.77
CA GLU A 97 0.38 -9.55 10.60
C GLU A 97 0.81 -8.90 9.28
N PRO A 98 0.37 -9.43 8.12
CA PRO A 98 0.68 -8.83 6.84
C PRO A 98 -0.01 -7.48 6.69
N ILE A 99 0.57 -6.59 5.89
CA ILE A 99 -0.10 -5.36 5.45
C ILE A 99 -0.99 -5.72 4.26
N ILE A 100 -2.26 -5.35 4.28
CA ILE A 100 -3.21 -5.69 3.22
C ILE A 100 -3.52 -4.44 2.40
N PHE A 101 -3.22 -4.46 1.11
CA PHE A 101 -3.65 -3.47 0.12
C PHE A 101 -4.75 -4.09 -0.74
N THR A 102 -5.94 -3.51 -0.74
CA THR A 102 -7.10 -4.15 -1.39
C THR A 102 -8.20 -3.17 -1.83
N ALA A 103 -9.20 -3.66 -2.54
CA ALA A 103 -10.36 -2.88 -2.94
C ALA A 103 -11.23 -2.46 -1.75
N GLN A 104 -11.93 -1.33 -1.87
CA GLN A 104 -12.89 -0.90 -0.84
C GLN A 104 -13.92 -1.99 -0.50
N ALA A 105 -14.36 -2.73 -1.52
CA ALA A 105 -15.36 -3.78 -1.43
C ALA A 105 -14.91 -5.05 -0.70
N ASP A 106 -13.59 -5.29 -0.55
CA ASP A 106 -13.04 -6.49 0.10
C ASP A 106 -13.29 -6.46 1.62
N ASP A 107 -14.16 -7.33 2.12
CA ASP A 107 -14.23 -7.71 3.53
C ASP A 107 -13.08 -8.67 3.87
N VAL A 108 -11.98 -8.09 4.33
CA VAL A 108 -10.75 -8.80 4.72
C VAL A 108 -10.94 -9.87 5.80
N ASN A 109 -12.10 -9.91 6.48
CA ASN A 109 -12.42 -10.94 7.48
C ASN A 109 -13.23 -12.11 6.89
N ASN A 110 -13.71 -12.00 5.66
CA ASN A 110 -14.52 -12.99 4.99
C ASN A 110 -13.87 -13.42 3.67
N PRO A 111 -13.05 -14.49 3.64
CA PRO A 111 -12.33 -14.91 2.43
C PRO A 111 -13.23 -15.44 1.29
N ALA A 112 -14.55 -15.48 1.48
CA ALA A 112 -15.51 -15.89 0.48
C ALA A 112 -16.27 -14.70 -0.16
N ASP A 113 -15.91 -13.47 0.17
CA ASP A 113 -16.60 -12.27 -0.30
C ASP A 113 -16.25 -11.90 -1.76
N LEU A 114 -14.96 -11.78 -2.06
CA LEU A 114 -14.39 -11.53 -3.37
C LEU A 114 -13.57 -12.73 -3.80
N GLY A 115 -13.85 -13.18 -5.02
CA GLY A 115 -13.23 -14.35 -5.62
C GLY A 115 -12.09 -14.01 -6.58
N PRO A 116 -11.50 -15.05 -7.20
CA PRO A 116 -10.42 -14.91 -8.19
C PRO A 116 -10.78 -14.07 -9.42
N THR A 117 -12.08 -13.90 -9.70
CA THR A 117 -12.58 -13.12 -10.85
C THR A 117 -12.81 -11.65 -10.52
N ASP A 118 -12.83 -11.28 -9.24
CA ASP A 118 -13.04 -9.90 -8.78
C ASP A 118 -11.71 -9.13 -8.81
N ASN A 119 -11.15 -8.95 -9.99
CA ASN A 119 -9.87 -8.26 -10.20
C ASN A 119 -10.08 -6.84 -10.73
N ALA A 120 -8.98 -6.09 -10.90
CA ALA A 120 -9.02 -4.76 -11.48
C ALA A 120 -10.00 -3.82 -10.77
N LEU A 121 -10.13 -3.92 -9.44
CA LEU A 121 -11.04 -3.11 -8.63
C LEU A 121 -10.39 -1.79 -8.18
N TRP A 122 -9.07 -1.68 -8.30
CA TRP A 122 -8.28 -0.47 -8.06
C TRP A 122 -6.97 -0.52 -8.87
N GLY A 123 -6.22 0.59 -8.87
CA GLY A 123 -5.05 0.78 -9.71
C GLY A 123 -3.90 -0.09 -9.25
N GLY A 124 -3.25 0.30 -8.16
CA GLY A 124 -2.14 -0.47 -7.59
C GLY A 124 -1.25 0.33 -6.65
N LEU A 125 -0.23 -0.34 -6.14
CA LEU A 125 0.89 0.28 -5.45
C LEU A 125 1.99 0.58 -6.47
N VAL A 126 2.35 1.85 -6.60
CA VAL A 126 3.35 2.33 -7.56
C VAL A 126 4.50 2.95 -6.79
N ILE A 127 5.73 2.47 -7.01
CA ILE A 127 6.94 2.98 -6.36
C ILE A 127 7.90 3.47 -7.45
N LEU A 128 8.22 4.76 -7.43
CA LEU A 128 8.98 5.45 -8.47
C LEU A 128 10.31 5.96 -7.91
N GLY A 129 11.41 5.44 -8.45
CA GLY A 129 12.77 5.75 -8.04
C GLY A 129 13.50 6.73 -8.97
N LYS A 130 14.65 7.20 -8.49
CA LYS A 130 15.57 8.15 -9.16
C LYS A 130 16.71 7.46 -9.94
N GLY A 131 16.66 6.14 -10.10
CA GLY A 131 17.69 5.37 -10.81
C GLY A 131 17.82 5.73 -12.30
N VAL A 132 19.01 5.54 -12.86
CA VAL A 132 19.25 5.71 -14.31
C VAL A 132 18.36 4.76 -15.12
N THR A 133 17.67 5.30 -16.13
CA THR A 133 16.77 4.52 -16.99
C THR A 133 17.52 3.94 -18.19
N GLN A 134 17.08 2.77 -18.66
CA GLN A 134 17.56 2.17 -19.91
C GLN A 134 16.80 2.69 -21.15
N LYS A 135 15.98 3.74 -21.00
CA LYS A 135 15.32 4.43 -22.12
C LYS A 135 16.23 5.53 -22.67
N ASN A 136 17.38 5.13 -23.21
CA ASN A 136 18.42 6.03 -23.71
C ASN A 136 18.89 7.07 -22.68
N GLY A 137 18.89 6.71 -21.39
CA GLY A 137 19.26 7.62 -20.30
C GLY A 137 18.26 8.74 -20.01
N ASN A 138 17.02 8.65 -20.52
CA ASN A 138 15.99 9.63 -20.20
C ASN A 138 15.70 9.64 -18.69
N ALA A 139 15.98 10.76 -18.03
CA ALA A 139 15.79 10.94 -16.59
C ALA A 139 14.33 11.19 -16.18
N ASN A 140 13.41 11.38 -17.14
CA ASN A 140 12.00 11.68 -16.90
C ASN A 140 11.11 10.78 -17.75
N VAL A 141 10.75 9.64 -17.19
CA VAL A 141 9.88 8.66 -17.86
C VAL A 141 8.56 8.58 -17.09
N SER A 142 7.44 8.75 -17.79
CA SER A 142 6.11 8.56 -17.19
C SER A 142 5.84 7.09 -16.93
N VAL A 143 5.32 6.78 -15.75
CA VAL A 143 4.73 5.47 -15.45
C VAL A 143 3.43 5.31 -16.24
N GLU A 144 3.14 4.09 -16.65
CA GLU A 144 1.87 3.75 -17.29
C GLU A 144 0.70 4.01 -16.35
N GLY A 145 -0.46 4.39 -16.89
CA GLY A 145 -1.68 4.62 -16.11
C GLY A 145 -1.72 5.93 -15.31
N ILE A 146 -0.67 6.74 -15.33
CA ILE A 146 -0.70 8.12 -14.80
C ILE A 146 -0.52 9.08 -15.97
N SER A 147 -1.27 10.19 -15.96
CA SER A 147 -1.18 11.23 -17.00
C SER A 147 0.27 11.68 -17.19
N THR A 148 0.69 11.83 -18.45
CA THR A 148 2.01 12.39 -18.78
C THR A 148 2.16 13.85 -18.35
N SER A 149 1.05 14.54 -18.05
CA SER A 149 1.03 15.88 -17.48
C SER A 149 1.19 15.90 -15.94
N GLU A 150 1.17 14.75 -15.27
CA GLU A 150 1.33 14.63 -13.82
C GLU A 150 2.81 14.35 -13.49
N PRO A 151 3.58 15.35 -13.05
CA PRO A 151 5.01 15.21 -12.83
C PRO A 151 5.36 14.24 -11.69
N ARG A 152 4.44 13.99 -10.75
CA ARG A 152 4.64 13.04 -9.64
C ARG A 152 4.56 11.59 -10.11
N GLY A 153 4.05 11.33 -11.32
CA GLY A 153 4.07 10.03 -12.00
C GLY A 153 5.35 9.72 -12.77
N LEU A 154 6.38 10.58 -12.69
CA LEU A 154 7.66 10.35 -13.35
C LEU A 154 8.59 9.48 -12.51
N TYR A 155 9.25 8.51 -13.14
CA TYR A 155 10.41 7.80 -12.60
C TYR A 155 11.67 8.08 -13.43
N GLY A 156 12.81 7.66 -12.91
CA GLY A 156 14.10 7.85 -13.52
C GLY A 156 14.87 9.04 -12.95
N GLY A 157 16.16 9.08 -13.26
CA GLY A 157 17.07 10.11 -12.78
C GLY A 157 18.52 9.73 -13.06
N ASN A 158 19.42 10.23 -12.23
CA ASN A 158 20.86 9.94 -12.30
C ASN A 158 21.40 9.32 -11.01
N ASP A 159 20.54 9.00 -10.04
CA ASP A 159 20.96 8.52 -8.73
C ASP A 159 20.81 7.00 -8.63
N ASN A 160 21.91 6.28 -8.82
CA ASN A 160 21.92 4.83 -8.66
C ASN A 160 21.96 4.36 -7.19
N ASN A 161 22.06 5.28 -6.23
CA ASN A 161 22.00 4.98 -4.80
C ASN A 161 20.60 5.14 -4.21
N ASP A 162 19.62 5.53 -5.03
CA ASP A 162 18.23 5.75 -4.66
C ASP A 162 17.65 4.58 -3.84
N ASP A 163 16.98 4.94 -2.75
CA ASP A 163 16.35 4.02 -1.80
C ASP A 163 14.90 4.45 -1.58
N SER A 164 13.99 3.68 -2.17
CA SER A 164 12.55 3.91 -2.09
C SER A 164 11.92 3.25 -0.85
N GLY A 165 12.75 2.57 -0.03
CA GLY A 165 12.39 2.02 1.27
C GLY A 165 12.15 0.51 1.29
N VAL A 166 11.14 0.10 2.06
CA VAL A 166 10.89 -1.29 2.45
C VAL A 166 9.44 -1.66 2.17
N LEU A 167 9.24 -2.80 1.51
CA LEU A 167 7.94 -3.44 1.34
C LEU A 167 8.09 -4.91 1.73
N ARG A 168 7.59 -5.30 2.90
CA ARG A 168 7.69 -6.68 3.39
C ARG A 168 6.37 -7.17 3.92
N TYR A 169 6.08 -8.44 3.66
CA TYR A 169 4.85 -9.12 4.06
C TYR A 169 3.60 -8.30 3.71
N ALA A 170 3.51 -7.91 2.44
CA ALA A 170 2.38 -7.20 1.89
C ALA A 170 1.52 -8.16 1.06
N SER A 171 0.21 -8.15 1.29
CA SER A 171 -0.78 -8.81 0.47
C SER A 171 -1.44 -7.78 -0.44
N ILE A 172 -1.26 -7.93 -1.75
CA ILE A 172 -1.81 -7.00 -2.75
C ILE A 172 -2.93 -7.73 -3.50
N ARG A 173 -4.18 -7.38 -3.22
CA ARG A 173 -5.36 -8.11 -3.71
C ARG A 173 -6.19 -7.25 -4.64
N HIS A 174 -6.80 -7.86 -5.65
CA HIS A 174 -7.81 -7.25 -6.52
C HIS A 174 -7.37 -5.95 -7.26
N GLY A 175 -6.07 -5.66 -7.33
CA GLY A 175 -5.51 -4.53 -8.08
C GLY A 175 -5.39 -4.83 -9.58
N GLY A 176 -4.80 -3.92 -10.36
CA GLY A 176 -4.55 -4.16 -11.79
C GLY A 176 -5.59 -3.54 -12.73
N ARG A 177 -6.09 -2.32 -12.45
CA ARG A 177 -7.17 -1.72 -13.25
C ARG A 177 -6.66 -1.05 -14.53
N GLN A 178 -7.28 -1.43 -15.65
CA GLN A 178 -7.10 -0.78 -16.94
C GLN A 178 -7.68 0.65 -16.93
N ILE A 179 -6.90 1.60 -17.42
CA ILE A 179 -7.19 3.05 -17.41
C ILE A 179 -7.53 3.52 -18.82
N ALA A 180 -6.83 2.99 -19.83
CA ALA A 180 -7.18 3.14 -21.23
C ALA A 180 -6.79 1.86 -22.00
N SER A 181 -7.23 1.73 -23.25
CA SER A 181 -6.85 0.56 -24.08
C SER A 181 -5.32 0.48 -24.20
N GLY A 182 -4.74 -0.59 -23.65
CA GLY A 182 -3.29 -0.78 -23.59
C GLY A 182 -2.56 0.12 -22.58
N SER A 183 -3.27 0.69 -21.60
CA SER A 183 -2.71 1.36 -20.43
C SER A 183 -3.34 0.84 -19.14
N GLU A 184 -2.54 0.19 -18.31
CA GLU A 184 -2.96 -0.41 -17.04
C GLU A 184 -2.10 0.08 -15.88
N LEU A 185 -2.72 0.34 -14.72
CA LEU A 185 -1.98 0.32 -13.47
C LEU A 185 -1.94 -1.12 -12.99
N ASN A 186 -0.73 -1.68 -12.85
CA ASN A 186 -0.53 -3.00 -12.28
C ASN A 186 -0.78 -2.98 -10.77
N GLY A 187 -1.19 -4.11 -10.18
CA GLY A 187 -1.34 -4.23 -8.72
C GLY A 187 -0.08 -3.83 -7.95
N LEU A 188 1.11 -4.07 -8.50
CA LEU A 188 2.40 -3.58 -8.00
C LEU A 188 3.29 -3.12 -9.16
N THR A 189 3.85 -1.92 -9.06
CA THR A 189 4.78 -1.35 -10.05
C THR A 189 6.03 -0.79 -9.37
N PHE A 190 7.21 -1.17 -9.89
CA PHE A 190 8.50 -0.55 -9.54
C PHE A 190 9.10 0.14 -10.76
N GLY A 191 9.28 1.46 -10.69
CA GLY A 191 9.91 2.26 -11.74
C GLY A 191 11.29 2.73 -11.33
N CYS A 192 12.36 2.15 -11.90
CA CYS A 192 13.75 2.56 -11.64
C CYS A 192 14.18 2.66 -10.16
N CYS A 193 13.55 1.89 -9.27
CA CYS A 193 13.99 1.73 -7.89
C CYS A 193 15.31 0.93 -7.88
N ARG A 194 16.31 1.43 -7.16
CA ARG A 194 17.64 0.78 -7.09
C ARG A 194 17.78 -0.05 -5.84
N LYS A 195 17.45 0.53 -4.70
CA LYS A 195 17.28 -0.17 -3.44
C LYS A 195 15.80 -0.14 -3.08
N GLN A 196 15.19 -1.32 -3.16
CA GLN A 196 13.87 -1.60 -2.65
C GLN A 196 13.95 -2.95 -1.95
N ASN A 197 13.73 -2.97 -0.63
CA ASN A 197 13.80 -4.22 0.12
C ASN A 197 12.43 -4.91 0.10
N CYS A 198 12.31 -5.94 -0.75
CA CYS A 198 11.11 -6.75 -0.89
C CYS A 198 11.27 -8.13 -0.24
N ALA A 199 10.29 -8.55 0.57
CA ALA A 199 10.21 -9.93 1.06
C ALA A 199 8.76 -10.32 1.37
N GLY A 200 8.34 -11.55 1.06
CA GLY A 200 7.01 -12.06 1.43
C GLY A 200 5.84 -11.29 0.78
N ILE A 201 5.96 -10.93 -0.50
CA ILE A 201 4.88 -10.26 -1.24
C ILE A 201 3.98 -11.32 -1.88
N HIS A 202 2.68 -11.21 -1.65
CA HIS A 202 1.68 -12.18 -2.13
C HIS A 202 0.48 -11.48 -2.77
#